data_AF-A0A564TUS6-F1
#
_entry.id   AF-A0A564TUS6-F1
#
_cell.length_a   1.000
_cell.length_b   1.000
_cell.length_c   1.000
_cell.angle_alpha   90.00
_cell.angle_beta   90.00
_cell.angle_gamma   90.00
#
_symmetry.space_group_name_H-M   'P 1'
#
loop_
_entity.id
_entity.type
_entity.pdbx_description
1 polymer ?
#
loop_
_entity_poly.entity_id
_entity_poly.type
_entity_poly.pdbx_seq_one_letter_code
_entity_poly.pdbx_strand_id
1 'polypeptide(L)'
;MVKRILFISPTGTLDNGAEKSITNLMVYLSEIGYDIYNVYPENGHPTHANYESKLSNANVHLFPLSTIKWWWEEAPGERLFSKEERVIYYQKNIKEIRDIIVEQDIDLVISNTANVFQGAVAAACENIPHFWLIHEFPEREFQYYTKKMNFIFENSDKVFSVRGNLAQTLAALNNNPANLETFIPYTQFTSEVLGKSNQRRIVSIGVINENKNQIELLKAYKKLGRYDIPLIFIGGWQKEAKEECDAFIEKYELTNVQFLAYNDQPWTEVTDSDICVYTSKSEAFPLVFIESILRGVPTIVSNNNGYKSVKEYFGVGTTYQLGNIDSLADEMADVLENFDINKSNAVLASERAKQLYTLDKCYNNLLANIASLSTRTEKSLQALSTMLGETLPNHSILNIKNQHITIFYARADEEFSETNSLKFPLQYADELYFQIPHEAARLRIDLSEVPNYYKNVSLKTYHNQTELKVAFTNGLLLSNELLFGKNDPQLHYHINDVEDSEFLFSYEMKDISDPMKEGSVLTELSEANEVNQKLLENITDLEERIHQLECNYQELVHEYNAVIGSRRWIIPTKIINFFRRRQ
;
A
#
# COMPACT_ATOMS: atom_id res chain seq x y z
N MET A 1 29.16 15.31 7.42
CA MET A 1 28.60 14.60 6.26
C MET A 1 27.18 15.11 6.10
N VAL A 2 26.74 15.43 4.89
CA VAL A 2 25.34 15.83 4.63
C VAL A 2 24.49 14.58 4.86
N LYS A 3 23.42 14.68 5.67
CA LYS A 3 22.54 13.52 5.93
C LYS A 3 21.65 13.27 4.72
N ARG A 4 21.54 12.01 4.32
CA ARG A 4 20.69 11.53 3.21
C ARG A 4 19.38 10.99 3.76
N ILE A 5 18.26 11.57 3.33
CA ILE A 5 16.94 11.27 3.89
C ILE A 5 16.04 10.74 2.78
N LEU A 6 15.52 9.53 2.97
CA LEU A 6 14.57 8.88 2.06
C LEU A 6 13.15 9.04 2.59
N PHE A 7 12.31 9.72 1.83
CA PHE A 7 10.88 9.83 2.06
C PHE A 7 10.12 8.74 1.32
N ILE A 8 9.10 8.17 1.97
CA ILE A 8 8.12 7.31 1.33
C ILE A 8 6.77 8.03 1.30
N SER A 9 6.39 8.50 0.12
CA SER A 9 5.20 9.31 -0.11
C SER A 9 3.95 8.45 -0.31
N PRO A 10 2.78 8.87 0.21
CA PRO A 10 1.55 8.07 0.16
C PRO A 10 0.88 8.03 -1.20
N THR A 11 1.00 9.08 -2.02
CA THR A 11 0.28 9.15 -3.30
C THR A 11 1.13 9.71 -4.42
N GLY A 12 2.14 10.53 -4.15
CA GLY A 12 2.90 11.18 -5.23
C GLY A 12 2.06 12.19 -6.04
N THR A 13 1.15 12.90 -5.38
CA THR A 13 0.18 13.82 -6.01
C THR A 13 0.02 15.12 -5.20
N LEU A 14 -0.63 16.15 -5.73
CA LEU A 14 -0.90 17.40 -4.99
C LEU A 14 -2.38 17.63 -4.67
N ASP A 15 -3.14 16.55 -4.51
CA ASP A 15 -4.60 16.57 -4.29
C ASP A 15 -5.01 16.48 -2.82
N ASN A 16 -4.14 15.98 -1.93
CA ASN A 16 -4.43 15.81 -0.51
C ASN A 16 -3.47 16.59 0.41
N GLY A 17 -3.92 16.86 1.64
CA GLY A 17 -3.19 17.71 2.58
C GLY A 17 -1.91 17.09 3.14
N ALA A 18 -1.90 15.78 3.38
CA ALA A 18 -0.73 15.08 3.92
C ALA A 18 0.43 15.09 2.91
N GLU A 19 0.15 14.86 1.63
CA GLU A 19 1.12 14.90 0.54
C GLU A 19 1.62 16.32 0.26
N LYS A 20 0.73 17.32 0.25
CA LYS A 20 1.14 18.74 0.17
C LYS A 20 2.08 19.13 1.31
N SER A 21 1.76 18.71 2.54
CA SER A 21 2.58 18.98 3.73
C SER A 21 3.98 18.40 3.59
N ILE A 22 4.10 17.11 3.22
CA ILE A 22 5.41 16.50 3.12
C ILE A 22 6.21 16.99 1.90
N THR A 23 5.55 17.33 0.79
CA THR A 23 6.20 17.97 -0.35
C THR A 23 6.89 19.26 0.07
N ASN A 24 6.21 20.12 0.86
CA ASN A 24 6.82 21.36 1.35
C ASN A 24 7.97 21.09 2.34
N LEU A 25 7.86 20.04 3.16
CA LEU A 25 8.95 19.61 4.04
C LEU A 25 10.19 19.16 3.25
N MET A 26 10.00 18.33 2.22
CA MET A 26 11.10 17.84 1.37
C MET A 26 11.83 18.99 0.67
N VAL A 27 11.08 19.93 0.09
CA VAL A 27 11.64 21.14 -0.53
C VAL A 27 12.45 21.94 0.50
N TYR A 28 11.89 22.18 1.68
CA TYR A 28 12.56 22.93 2.73
C TYR A 28 13.83 22.25 3.24
N LEU A 29 13.82 20.93 3.43
CA LEU A 29 15.00 20.18 3.87
C LEU A 29 16.13 20.25 2.84
N SER A 30 15.80 20.16 1.55
CA SER A 30 16.75 20.36 0.46
C SER A 30 17.35 21.78 0.49
N GLU A 31 16.51 22.81 0.66
CA GLU A 31 16.96 24.21 0.74
C GLU A 31 17.92 24.49 1.90
N ILE A 32 17.75 23.81 3.04
CA ILE A 32 18.65 23.95 4.21
C ILE A 32 19.86 23.00 4.17
N GLY A 33 20.05 22.27 3.07
CA GLY A 33 21.29 21.54 2.76
C GLY A 33 21.28 20.04 3.10
N TYR A 34 20.12 19.43 3.31
CA TYR A 34 20.00 17.96 3.35
C TYR A 34 19.90 17.38 1.94
N ASP A 35 20.31 16.12 1.78
CA ASP A 35 20.23 15.41 0.51
C ASP A 35 18.97 14.51 0.54
N ILE A 36 17.99 14.82 -0.32
CA ILE A 36 16.63 14.31 -0.18
C ILE A 36 16.28 13.37 -1.33
N TYR A 37 15.81 12.20 -0.95
CA TYR A 37 15.35 11.12 -1.81
C TYR A 37 13.87 10.88 -1.54
N ASN A 38 13.10 10.56 -2.56
CA ASN A 38 11.67 10.31 -2.44
C ASN A 38 11.22 9.14 -3.30
N VAL A 39 10.64 8.13 -2.64
CA VAL A 39 9.94 7.03 -3.27
C VAL A 39 8.44 7.31 -3.23
N TYR A 40 7.77 7.13 -4.36
CA TYR A 40 6.34 7.34 -4.49
C TYR A 40 5.71 6.33 -5.47
N PRO A 41 4.42 6.02 -5.31
CA PRO A 41 3.72 5.16 -6.25
C PRO A 41 3.48 5.90 -7.57
N GLU A 42 3.86 5.29 -8.68
CA GLU A 42 3.50 5.82 -10.00
C GLU A 42 1.97 5.75 -10.20
N ASN A 43 1.38 6.84 -10.70
CA ASN A 43 -0.06 6.90 -10.92
C ASN A 43 -0.45 7.92 -12.01
N GLY A 44 -1.63 7.73 -12.58
CA GLY A 44 -2.17 8.59 -13.65
C GLY A 44 -2.91 9.83 -13.16
N HIS A 45 -2.72 10.28 -11.92
CA HIS A 45 -3.48 11.42 -11.39
C HIS A 45 -3.05 12.74 -12.08
N PRO A 46 -3.97 13.67 -12.41
CA PRO A 46 -3.64 14.90 -13.15
C PRO A 46 -2.59 15.79 -12.48
N THR A 47 -2.46 15.73 -11.15
CA THR A 47 -1.50 16.54 -10.39
C THR A 47 -0.11 15.90 -10.25
N HIS A 48 0.08 14.68 -10.79
CA HIS A 48 1.33 13.93 -10.67
C HIS A 48 2.51 14.65 -11.36
N ALA A 49 2.32 15.14 -12.59
CA ALA A 49 3.36 15.89 -13.30
C ALA A 49 3.80 17.17 -12.54
N ASN A 50 2.84 17.86 -11.91
CA ASN A 50 3.15 19.04 -11.09
C ASN A 50 3.90 18.67 -9.80
N TYR A 51 3.57 17.52 -9.20
CA TYR A 51 4.28 16.96 -8.05
C TYR A 51 5.76 16.69 -8.38
N GLU A 52 6.01 15.97 -9.47
CA GLU A 52 7.37 15.63 -9.91
C GLU A 52 8.18 16.87 -10.26
N SER A 53 7.59 17.80 -11.00
CA SER A 53 8.24 19.06 -11.36
C SER A 53 8.58 19.88 -10.12
N LYS A 54 7.69 19.96 -9.12
CA LYS A 54 7.93 20.70 -7.89
C LYS A 54 9.11 20.13 -7.10
N LEU A 55 9.22 18.82 -6.97
CA LEU A 55 10.31 18.17 -6.24
C LEU A 55 11.63 18.17 -7.02
N SER A 56 11.59 17.92 -8.33
CA SER A 56 12.79 17.97 -9.19
C SER A 56 13.42 19.36 -9.20
N ASN A 57 12.61 20.42 -9.27
CA ASN A 57 13.09 21.81 -9.20
C ASN A 57 13.73 22.16 -7.85
N ALA A 58 13.43 21.39 -6.80
CA ALA A 58 14.02 21.52 -5.48
C ALA A 58 15.19 20.54 -5.26
N ASN A 59 15.76 19.95 -6.31
CA ASN A 59 16.86 18.97 -6.25
C ASN A 59 16.54 17.72 -5.41
N VAL A 60 15.27 17.29 -5.36
CA VAL A 60 14.90 16.03 -4.72
C VAL A 60 15.07 14.87 -5.70
N HIS A 61 15.74 13.80 -5.28
CA HIS A 61 15.94 12.60 -6.08
C HIS A 61 14.68 11.72 -6.07
N LEU A 62 14.09 11.50 -7.25
CA LEU A 62 12.78 10.86 -7.43
C LEU A 62 12.91 9.39 -7.87
N PHE A 63 12.20 8.49 -7.18
CA PHE A 63 12.14 7.05 -7.46
C PHE A 63 10.67 6.60 -7.56
N PRO A 64 10.06 6.67 -8.76
CA PRO A 64 8.71 6.14 -8.98
C PRO A 64 8.73 4.61 -8.92
N LEU A 65 7.80 4.01 -8.17
CA LEU A 65 7.62 2.56 -8.12
C LEU A 65 6.26 2.14 -8.69
N SER A 66 6.27 1.09 -9.51
CA SER A 66 5.07 0.47 -10.03
C SER A 66 4.38 -0.35 -8.95
N THR A 67 3.08 -0.17 -8.78
CA THR A 67 2.33 -0.83 -7.71
C THR A 67 0.90 -1.15 -8.12
N ILE A 68 0.42 -2.32 -7.69
CA ILE A 68 -1.01 -2.67 -7.76
C ILE A 68 -1.76 -2.08 -6.57
N LYS A 69 -1.14 -2.13 -5.39
CA LYS A 69 -1.68 -1.56 -4.16
C LYS A 69 -0.53 -1.03 -3.31
N TRP A 70 -0.58 0.27 -3.01
CA TRP A 70 0.48 0.95 -2.28
C TRP A 70 0.23 1.02 -0.77
N TRP A 71 -1.00 1.21 -0.35
CA TRP A 71 -1.35 1.28 1.07
C TRP A 71 -1.55 -0.13 1.66
N TRP A 72 -1.68 -0.22 2.98
CA TRP A 72 -2.07 -1.45 3.66
C TRP A 72 -3.23 -2.18 2.97
N GLU A 73 -3.22 -3.51 3.03
CA GLU A 73 -4.24 -4.35 2.40
C GLU A 73 -5.67 -3.99 2.85
N GLU A 74 -5.83 -3.66 4.13
CA GLU A 74 -7.10 -3.26 4.73
C GLU A 74 -7.51 -1.81 4.43
N ALA A 75 -6.59 -0.98 3.91
CA ALA A 75 -6.87 0.41 3.57
C ALA A 75 -7.95 0.51 2.48
N PRO A 76 -8.77 1.59 2.52
CA PRO A 76 -9.75 1.88 1.47
C PRO A 76 -9.10 1.97 0.09
N GLY A 77 -9.86 1.63 -0.95
CA GLY A 77 -9.40 1.64 -2.33
C GLY A 77 -9.73 0.35 -3.06
N GLU A 78 -9.54 0.37 -4.37
CA GLU A 78 -9.78 -0.80 -5.22
C GLU A 78 -8.82 -1.94 -4.84
N ARG A 79 -9.36 -3.16 -4.79
CA ARG A 79 -8.59 -4.39 -4.58
C ARG A 79 -8.50 -5.13 -5.90
N LEU A 80 -7.79 -4.52 -6.83
CA LEU A 80 -7.49 -5.14 -8.11
C LEU A 80 -6.56 -6.35 -7.87
N PHE A 81 -6.65 -7.34 -8.76
CA PHE A 81 -5.84 -8.57 -8.74
C PHE A 81 -6.11 -9.48 -7.51
N SER A 82 -5.49 -10.65 -7.48
CA SER A 82 -5.52 -11.57 -6.35
C SER A 82 -4.75 -11.01 -5.15
N LYS A 83 -4.96 -11.59 -3.97
CA LYS A 83 -4.24 -11.18 -2.76
C LYS A 83 -2.76 -11.53 -2.88
N GLU A 84 -2.46 -12.65 -3.50
CA GLU A 84 -1.12 -13.20 -3.73
C GLU A 84 -0.30 -12.26 -4.62
N GLU A 85 -0.90 -11.78 -5.71
CA GLU A 85 -0.28 -10.77 -6.58
C GLU A 85 0.04 -9.47 -5.84
N ARG A 86 -0.90 -8.96 -5.02
CA ARG A 86 -0.65 -7.76 -4.20
C ARG A 86 0.49 -7.96 -3.21
N VAL A 87 0.57 -9.13 -2.57
CA VAL A 87 1.67 -9.47 -1.66
C VAL A 87 3.03 -9.47 -2.36
N ILE A 88 3.09 -10.00 -3.59
CA ILE A 88 4.32 -9.99 -4.39
C ILE A 88 4.74 -8.55 -4.72
N TYR A 89 3.79 -7.67 -5.05
CA TYR A 89 4.10 -6.25 -5.24
C TYR A 89 4.57 -5.55 -3.97
N TYR A 90 4.01 -5.86 -2.79
CA TYR A 90 4.55 -5.33 -1.54
C TYR A 90 6.00 -5.79 -1.32
N GLN A 91 6.31 -7.06 -1.56
CA GLN A 91 7.66 -7.61 -1.42
C GLN A 91 8.63 -6.97 -2.41
N LYS A 92 8.22 -6.82 -3.68
CA LYS A 92 8.99 -6.12 -4.72
C LYS A 92 9.30 -4.67 -4.29
N ASN A 93 8.27 -3.91 -3.91
CA ASN A 93 8.43 -2.51 -3.51
C ASN A 93 9.35 -2.36 -2.29
N ILE A 94 9.23 -3.24 -1.30
CA ILE A 94 10.13 -3.26 -0.13
C ILE A 94 11.56 -3.54 -0.57
N LYS A 95 11.78 -4.51 -1.48
CA LYS A 95 13.12 -4.80 -2.01
C LYS A 95 13.71 -3.60 -2.74
N GLU A 96 12.96 -2.96 -3.64
CA GLU A 96 13.43 -1.79 -4.38
C GLU A 96 13.77 -0.62 -3.44
N ILE A 97 12.98 -0.39 -2.39
CA ILE A 97 13.30 0.61 -1.37
C ILE A 97 14.59 0.25 -0.62
N ARG A 98 14.82 -1.03 -0.30
CA ARG A 98 16.08 -1.48 0.32
C ARG A 98 17.27 -1.27 -0.60
N ASP A 99 17.13 -1.59 -1.89
CA ASP A 99 18.16 -1.38 -2.89
C ASP A 99 18.52 0.13 -2.96
N ILE A 100 17.52 1.03 -2.95
CA ILE A 100 17.74 2.48 -2.87
C ILE A 100 18.46 2.88 -1.57
N ILE A 101 18.05 2.33 -0.42
CA ILE A 101 18.69 2.62 0.88
C ILE A 101 20.19 2.30 0.83
N VAL A 102 20.55 1.15 0.27
CA VAL A 102 21.95 0.69 0.20
C VAL A 102 22.73 1.45 -0.87
N GLU A 103 22.20 1.60 -2.07
CA GLU A 103 22.89 2.24 -3.20
C GLU A 103 23.12 3.73 -2.98
N GLN A 104 22.18 4.40 -2.32
CA GLN A 104 22.26 5.83 -2.03
C GLN A 104 22.84 6.12 -0.64
N ASP A 105 23.22 5.10 0.15
CA ASP A 105 23.76 5.24 1.51
C ASP A 105 22.86 6.14 2.39
N ILE A 106 21.57 5.78 2.48
CA ILE A 106 20.55 6.54 3.18
C ILE A 106 20.77 6.48 4.70
N ASP A 107 20.72 7.64 5.37
CA ASP A 107 20.89 7.77 6.82
C ASP A 107 19.58 7.66 7.62
N LEU A 108 18.46 8.04 7.00
CA LEU A 108 17.13 8.08 7.63
C LEU A 108 16.03 7.79 6.61
N VAL A 109 15.08 6.94 6.97
CA VAL A 109 13.83 6.73 6.22
C VAL A 109 12.66 7.41 6.93
N ILE A 110 11.80 8.09 6.18
CA ILE A 110 10.62 8.77 6.69
C ILE A 110 9.38 8.28 5.93
N SER A 111 8.51 7.51 6.59
CA SER A 111 7.21 7.10 6.03
C SER A 111 6.13 8.12 6.37
N ASN A 112 5.30 8.47 5.39
CA ASN A 112 4.25 9.48 5.54
C ASN A 112 2.86 8.89 5.44
N THR A 113 1.97 9.33 6.34
CA THR A 113 0.62 8.80 6.62
C THR A 113 0.65 7.45 7.33
N ALA A 114 -0.44 7.11 8.02
CA ALA A 114 -0.61 5.78 8.61
C ALA A 114 -0.67 4.65 7.57
N ASN A 115 -0.88 4.98 6.28
CA ASN A 115 -1.18 4.02 5.23
C ASN A 115 0.06 3.30 4.66
N VAL A 116 1.25 3.90 4.78
CA VAL A 116 2.45 3.50 4.05
C VAL A 116 3.45 2.86 5.00
N PHE A 117 3.76 1.59 4.79
CA PHE A 117 4.54 0.77 5.72
C PHE A 117 5.87 0.29 5.17
N GLN A 118 6.02 0.31 3.85
CA GLN A 118 7.15 -0.26 3.12
C GLN A 118 8.47 0.36 3.58
N GLY A 119 8.50 1.66 3.85
CA GLY A 119 9.67 2.36 4.40
C GLY A 119 10.09 1.84 5.77
N ALA A 120 9.13 1.61 6.66
CA ALA A 120 9.42 1.06 8.00
C ALA A 120 10.02 -0.34 7.91
N VAL A 121 9.47 -1.19 7.02
CA VAL A 121 10.00 -2.54 6.78
C VAL A 121 11.40 -2.47 6.19
N ALA A 122 11.60 -1.70 5.12
CA ALA A 122 12.90 -1.59 4.46
C ALA A 122 13.97 -1.01 5.39
N ALA A 123 13.63 0.00 6.19
CA ALA A 123 14.53 0.58 7.18
C ALA A 123 14.90 -0.42 8.28
N ALA A 124 13.94 -1.22 8.77
CA ALA A 124 14.22 -2.31 9.68
C ALA A 124 15.11 -3.38 9.05
N CYS A 125 14.89 -3.68 7.76
CA CYS A 125 15.76 -4.57 6.99
C CYS A 125 17.19 -4.02 6.79
N GLU A 126 17.42 -2.73 6.82
CA GLU A 126 18.79 -2.20 6.62
C GLU A 126 19.40 -1.64 7.91
N ASN A 127 18.75 -1.84 9.05
CA ASN A 127 19.11 -1.27 10.36
C ASN A 127 19.31 0.27 10.27
N ILE A 128 18.44 0.91 9.48
CA ILE A 128 18.41 2.36 9.29
C ILE A 128 17.34 2.97 10.21
N PRO A 129 17.62 4.13 10.85
CA PRO A 129 16.62 4.88 11.58
C PRO A 129 15.38 5.18 10.74
N HIS A 130 14.21 5.13 11.37
CA HIS A 130 12.91 5.31 10.73
C HIS A 130 12.05 6.28 11.52
N PHE A 131 11.54 7.32 10.86
CA PHE A 131 10.50 8.19 11.38
C PHE A 131 9.17 7.94 10.67
N TRP A 132 8.08 7.93 11.43
CA TRP A 132 6.73 7.75 10.88
C TRP A 132 5.88 8.98 11.13
N LEU A 133 5.36 9.63 10.08
CA LEU A 133 4.49 10.80 10.18
C LEU A 133 3.03 10.37 10.02
N ILE A 134 2.20 10.60 11.05
CA ILE A 134 0.79 10.20 11.05
C ILE A 134 -0.10 11.44 10.99
N HIS A 135 -0.99 11.47 9.99
CA HIS A 135 -1.92 12.58 9.74
C HIS A 135 -3.38 12.20 9.99
N GLU A 136 -3.67 10.93 10.25
CA GLU A 136 -5.03 10.41 10.26
C GLU A 136 -5.44 9.98 11.66
N PHE A 137 -6.68 10.27 12.09
CA PHE A 137 -7.25 9.64 13.28
C PHE A 137 -7.50 8.14 13.04
N PRO A 138 -7.28 7.26 14.03
CA PRO A 138 -7.55 5.82 13.92
C PRO A 138 -9.05 5.49 14.00
N GLU A 139 -9.85 6.19 13.19
CA GLU A 139 -11.31 6.16 13.19
C GLU A 139 -11.82 6.04 11.75
N ARG A 140 -13.08 5.60 11.58
CA ARG A 140 -13.76 5.54 10.27
C ARG A 140 -12.91 4.75 9.25
N GLU A 141 -12.60 5.35 8.11
CA GLU A 141 -11.85 4.72 7.03
C GLU A 141 -10.41 4.34 7.41
N PHE A 142 -9.87 4.93 8.48
CA PHE A 142 -8.54 4.64 9.00
C PHE A 142 -8.55 3.77 10.27
N GLN A 143 -9.72 3.30 10.73
CA GLN A 143 -9.83 2.47 11.93
C GLN A 143 -8.99 1.18 11.87
N TYR A 144 -8.72 0.69 10.66
CA TYR A 144 -7.96 -0.53 10.45
C TYR A 144 -6.53 -0.45 11.03
N TYR A 145 -5.89 0.73 11.01
CA TYR A 145 -4.49 0.86 11.44
C TYR A 145 -4.33 0.86 12.97
N THR A 146 -5.42 0.96 13.74
CA THR A 146 -5.41 0.74 15.21
C THR A 146 -4.77 -0.61 15.56
N LYS A 147 -5.02 -1.65 14.76
CA LYS A 147 -4.43 -2.98 14.95
C LYS A 147 -2.94 -3.06 14.58
N LYS A 148 -2.41 -2.04 13.91
CA LYS A 148 -1.02 -1.93 13.47
C LYS A 148 -0.19 -1.03 14.38
N MET A 149 -0.78 -0.49 15.46
CA MET A 149 -0.14 0.49 16.33
C MET A 149 1.15 -0.05 16.97
N ASN A 150 1.13 -1.29 17.46
CA ASN A 150 2.34 -1.94 17.99
C ASN A 150 3.44 -2.01 16.93
N PHE A 151 3.10 -2.45 15.71
CA PHE A 151 4.05 -2.50 14.59
C PHE A 151 4.67 -1.12 14.30
N ILE A 152 3.83 -0.08 14.19
CA ILE A 152 4.25 1.30 13.90
C ILE A 152 5.25 1.79 14.95
N PHE A 153 4.91 1.65 16.24
CA PHE A 153 5.77 2.14 17.33
C PHE A 153 7.01 1.27 17.57
N GLU A 154 6.95 -0.04 17.35
CA GLU A 154 8.11 -0.94 17.52
C GLU A 154 9.14 -0.81 16.38
N ASN A 155 8.69 -0.47 15.16
CA ASN A 155 9.56 -0.34 13.98
C ASN A 155 9.97 1.10 13.67
N SER A 156 9.63 2.05 14.53
CA SER A 156 9.99 3.46 14.36
C SER A 156 10.74 4.00 15.55
N ASP A 157 11.88 4.62 15.27
CA ASP A 157 12.69 5.35 16.25
C ASP A 157 11.92 6.56 16.79
N LYS A 158 11.16 7.21 15.91
CA LYS A 158 10.19 8.26 16.28
C LYS A 158 8.92 8.16 15.45
N VAL A 159 7.80 8.40 16.09
CA VAL A 159 6.50 8.58 15.46
C VAL A 159 6.08 10.04 15.69
N PHE A 160 5.90 10.77 14.60
CA PHE A 160 5.46 12.15 14.61
C PHE A 160 3.96 12.21 14.33
N SER A 161 3.19 12.65 15.31
CA SER A 161 1.76 12.88 15.17
C SER A 161 1.48 14.35 14.85
N VAL A 162 0.42 14.61 14.09
CA VAL A 162 -0.17 15.96 14.05
C VAL A 162 -0.46 16.44 15.47
N ARG A 163 0.04 17.64 15.77
CA ARG A 163 -0.17 18.30 17.06
C ARG A 163 -1.67 18.44 17.38
N GLY A 164 -2.02 18.19 18.64
CA GLY A 164 -3.35 18.40 19.19
C GLY A 164 -4.01 17.09 19.58
N ASN A 165 -5.30 16.94 19.28
CA ASN A 165 -6.07 15.76 19.70
C ASN A 165 -5.57 14.45 19.09
N LEU A 166 -4.97 14.45 17.89
CA LEU A 166 -4.42 13.23 17.30
C LEU A 166 -3.27 12.67 18.15
N ALA A 167 -2.35 13.53 18.58
CA ALA A 167 -1.26 13.15 19.48
C ALA A 167 -1.77 12.56 20.80
N GLN A 168 -2.86 13.10 21.35
CA GLN A 168 -3.49 12.56 22.56
C GLN A 168 -4.09 11.16 22.32
N THR A 169 -4.78 10.98 21.19
CA THR A 169 -5.35 9.68 20.81
C THR A 169 -4.24 8.63 20.60
N LEU A 170 -3.17 8.98 19.89
CA LEU A 170 -2.06 8.05 19.66
C LEU A 170 -1.28 7.76 20.93
N ALA A 171 -1.09 8.73 21.83
CA ALA A 171 -0.45 8.51 23.12
C ALA A 171 -1.21 7.49 23.98
N ALA A 172 -2.55 7.51 23.94
CA ALA A 172 -3.38 6.55 24.66
C ALA A 172 -3.29 5.12 24.11
N LEU A 173 -2.87 4.97 22.85
CA LEU A 173 -2.71 3.68 22.16
C LEU A 173 -1.24 3.22 22.11
N ASN A 174 -0.31 4.04 22.59
CA ASN A 174 1.12 3.78 22.52
C ASN A 174 1.63 3.12 23.81
N ASN A 175 2.28 1.97 23.66
CA ASN A 175 2.93 1.26 24.76
C ASN A 175 4.34 1.80 25.08
N ASN A 176 4.91 2.67 24.24
CA ASN A 176 6.23 3.27 24.40
C ASN A 176 6.17 4.81 24.26
N PRO A 177 5.82 5.57 25.30
CA PRO A 177 5.60 7.01 25.19
C PRO A 177 6.84 7.83 24.77
N ALA A 178 8.05 7.28 24.86
CA ALA A 178 9.29 8.00 24.58
C ALA A 178 9.56 8.26 23.08
N ASN A 179 8.89 7.54 22.19
CA ASN A 179 9.08 7.69 20.75
C ASN A 179 7.98 8.51 20.05
N LEU A 180 6.95 8.99 20.77
CA LEU A 180 5.90 9.82 20.20
C LEU A 180 6.25 11.31 20.32
N GLU A 181 6.33 11.99 19.19
CA GLU A 181 6.57 13.43 19.06
C GLU A 181 5.44 14.07 18.26
N THR A 182 5.42 15.41 18.20
CA THR A 182 4.42 16.14 17.41
C THR A 182 5.03 17.05 16.36
N PHE A 183 4.30 17.24 15.27
CA PHE A 183 4.60 18.22 14.22
C PHE A 183 3.32 18.93 13.77
N ILE A 184 3.47 19.99 12.98
CA ILE A 184 2.37 20.75 12.43
C ILE A 184 2.44 20.63 10.90
N PRO A 185 1.41 20.05 10.24
CA PRO A 185 1.35 20.03 8.78
C PRO A 185 1.43 21.42 8.17
N TYR A 186 2.25 21.59 7.14
CA TYR A 186 2.53 22.88 6.51
C TYR A 186 1.93 23.00 5.11
N THR A 187 1.15 24.04 4.87
CA THR A 187 0.72 24.44 3.52
C THR A 187 1.41 25.75 3.12
N GLN A 188 1.95 25.77 1.90
CA GLN A 188 2.54 26.97 1.33
C GLN A 188 1.41 27.94 0.97
N PHE A 189 1.52 29.18 1.43
CA PHE A 189 0.60 30.25 1.05
C PHE A 189 1.36 31.35 0.33
N THR A 190 0.80 31.84 -0.77
CA THR A 190 1.26 33.08 -1.38
C THR A 190 0.74 34.25 -0.56
N SER A 191 1.56 35.29 -0.39
CA SER A 191 1.16 36.56 0.23
C SER A 191 0.28 37.42 -0.69
N GLU A 192 -0.28 36.83 -1.74
CA GLU A 192 -1.17 37.50 -2.68
C GLU A 192 -2.38 38.07 -1.95
N VAL A 193 -2.69 39.31 -2.31
CA VAL A 193 -3.83 40.04 -1.76
C VAL A 193 -5.10 39.45 -2.36
N LEU A 194 -6.07 39.11 -1.51
CA LEU A 194 -7.40 38.68 -1.95
C LEU A 194 -8.01 39.71 -2.92
N GLY A 195 -8.78 39.20 -3.89
CA GLY A 195 -9.50 40.07 -4.82
C GLY A 195 -10.40 41.06 -4.08
N LYS A 196 -10.51 42.29 -4.58
CA LYS A 196 -11.42 43.30 -4.01
C LYS A 196 -12.83 43.09 -4.53
N SER A 197 -13.80 43.01 -3.63
CA SER A 197 -15.22 42.91 -3.98
C SER A 197 -16.08 43.67 -2.98
N ASN A 198 -17.21 44.21 -3.44
CA ASN A 198 -18.25 44.77 -2.57
C ASN A 198 -19.39 43.77 -2.30
N GLN A 199 -19.41 42.64 -3.01
CA GLN A 199 -20.40 41.59 -2.82
C GLN A 199 -19.89 40.62 -1.77
N ARG A 200 -20.67 40.43 -0.70
CA ARG A 200 -20.43 39.38 0.30
C ARG A 200 -20.94 38.04 -0.21
N ARG A 201 -20.18 36.99 0.05
CA ARG A 201 -20.50 35.61 -0.31
C ARG A 201 -20.09 34.66 0.81
N ILE A 202 -20.73 33.51 0.86
CA ILE A 202 -20.37 32.40 1.73
C ILE A 202 -19.61 31.40 0.87
N VAL A 203 -18.37 31.10 1.25
CA VAL A 203 -17.48 30.25 0.46
C VAL A 203 -17.11 28.99 1.25
N SER A 204 -17.19 27.83 0.61
CA SER A 204 -16.67 26.57 1.14
C SER A 204 -15.69 25.97 0.14
N ILE A 205 -14.49 25.65 0.61
CA ILE A 205 -13.38 25.14 -0.22
C ILE A 205 -13.07 23.71 0.22
N GLY A 206 -13.02 22.79 -0.74
CA GLY A 206 -12.68 21.39 -0.52
C GLY A 206 -13.56 20.45 -1.33
N VAL A 207 -13.11 19.19 -1.46
CA VAL A 207 -13.87 18.15 -2.15
C VAL A 207 -15.26 17.97 -1.51
N ILE A 208 -16.28 17.84 -2.34
CA ILE A 208 -17.63 17.51 -1.89
C ILE A 208 -17.72 16.01 -1.66
N ASN A 209 -17.79 15.61 -0.40
CA ASN A 209 -17.90 14.22 0.02
C ASN A 209 -18.60 14.10 1.38
N GLU A 210 -18.81 12.86 1.80
CA GLU A 210 -19.51 12.55 3.04
C GLU A 210 -18.79 13.12 4.29
N ASN A 211 -17.45 13.18 4.29
CA ASN A 211 -16.68 13.70 5.41
C ASN A 211 -16.72 15.23 5.50
N LYS A 212 -16.65 15.94 4.37
CA LYS A 212 -16.67 17.41 4.34
C LYS A 212 -18.07 17.98 4.58
N ASN A 213 -19.12 17.17 4.38
CA ASN A 213 -20.47 17.39 4.89
C ASN A 213 -21.12 18.71 4.43
N GLN A 214 -20.97 19.05 3.14
CA GLN A 214 -21.50 20.27 2.54
C GLN A 214 -23.04 20.35 2.61
N ILE A 215 -23.73 19.22 2.69
CA ILE A 215 -25.18 19.17 2.91
C ILE A 215 -25.61 19.88 4.21
N GLU A 216 -24.75 19.89 5.23
CA GLU A 216 -25.01 20.62 6.48
C GLU A 216 -25.01 22.14 6.25
N LEU A 217 -24.07 22.64 5.44
CA LEU A 217 -24.02 24.05 5.06
C LEU A 217 -25.25 24.45 4.23
N LEU A 218 -25.71 23.60 3.32
CA LEU A 218 -26.95 23.86 2.56
C LEU A 218 -28.18 23.95 3.48
N LYS A 219 -28.28 23.08 4.48
CA LYS A 219 -29.36 23.11 5.49
C LYS A 219 -29.32 24.41 6.31
N ALA A 220 -28.14 24.86 6.71
CA ALA A 220 -27.97 26.12 7.44
C ALA A 220 -28.24 27.34 6.55
N TYR A 221 -27.79 27.34 5.30
CA TYR A 221 -28.06 28.40 4.33
C TYR A 221 -29.56 28.56 4.04
N LYS A 222 -30.28 27.43 3.90
CA LYS A 222 -31.76 27.45 3.83
C LYS A 222 -32.37 28.12 5.06
N LYS A 223 -31.88 27.79 6.26
CA LYS A 223 -32.42 28.35 7.51
C LYS A 223 -32.11 29.84 7.65
N LEU A 224 -30.90 30.26 7.25
CA LEU A 224 -30.48 31.66 7.23
C LEU A 224 -31.42 32.53 6.36
N GLY A 225 -31.90 32.00 5.24
CA GLY A 225 -32.90 32.67 4.39
C GLY A 225 -32.38 33.93 3.67
N ARG A 226 -31.07 34.20 3.71
CA ARG A 226 -30.39 35.33 3.06
C ARG A 226 -29.86 34.95 1.68
N TYR A 227 -30.77 34.61 0.77
CA TYR A 227 -30.40 34.19 -0.59
C TYR A 227 -29.85 35.33 -1.47
N ASP A 228 -29.89 36.58 -0.98
CA ASP A 228 -29.16 37.71 -1.55
C ASP A 228 -27.64 37.54 -1.48
N ILE A 229 -27.15 36.66 -0.58
CA ILE A 229 -25.74 36.37 -0.38
C ILE A 229 -25.40 35.04 -1.06
N PRO A 230 -24.60 35.01 -2.14
CA PRO A 230 -24.26 33.77 -2.84
C PRO A 230 -23.54 32.76 -1.95
N LEU A 231 -23.87 31.48 -2.13
CA LEU A 231 -23.15 30.35 -1.56
C LEU A 231 -22.32 29.66 -2.65
N ILE A 232 -21.01 29.63 -2.47
CA ILE A 232 -20.06 29.09 -3.45
C ILE A 232 -19.30 27.92 -2.86
N PHE A 233 -19.36 26.78 -3.52
CA PHE A 233 -18.53 25.61 -3.25
C PHE A 233 -17.40 25.55 -4.27
N ILE A 234 -16.15 25.43 -3.80
CA ILE A 234 -14.95 25.39 -4.65
C ILE A 234 -14.25 24.05 -4.43
N GLY A 235 -14.27 23.18 -5.43
CA GLY A 235 -13.59 21.88 -5.39
C GLY A 235 -14.26 20.81 -6.24
N GLY A 236 -13.56 19.70 -6.44
CA GLY A 236 -14.14 18.51 -7.06
C GLY A 236 -15.21 17.86 -6.18
N TRP A 237 -15.89 16.83 -6.67
CA TRP A 237 -16.96 16.16 -5.94
C TRP A 237 -17.01 14.66 -6.18
N GLN A 238 -17.41 13.93 -5.14
CA GLN A 238 -17.89 12.56 -5.25
C GLN A 238 -19.35 12.57 -5.71
N LYS A 239 -19.70 11.60 -6.56
CA LYS A 239 -20.98 11.57 -7.26
C LYS A 239 -22.16 11.58 -6.28
N GLU A 240 -22.15 10.68 -5.30
CA GLU A 240 -23.23 10.47 -4.35
C GLU A 240 -23.48 11.71 -3.48
N ALA A 241 -22.40 12.36 -3.01
CA ALA A 241 -22.49 13.57 -2.20
C ALA A 241 -22.98 14.77 -3.02
N LYS A 242 -22.62 14.86 -4.30
CA LYS A 242 -23.11 15.90 -5.20
C LYS A 242 -24.59 15.73 -5.51
N GLU A 243 -25.02 14.50 -5.78
CA GLU A 243 -26.44 14.16 -6.00
C GLU A 243 -27.31 14.50 -4.78
N GLU A 244 -26.83 14.23 -3.56
CA GLU A 244 -27.52 14.64 -2.32
C GLU A 244 -27.70 16.16 -2.23
N CYS A 245 -26.64 16.92 -2.55
CA CYS A 245 -26.67 18.38 -2.54
C CYS A 245 -27.64 18.94 -3.59
N ASP A 246 -27.61 18.41 -4.82
CA ASP A 246 -28.47 18.85 -5.92
C ASP A 246 -29.94 18.56 -5.63
N ALA A 247 -30.26 17.36 -5.15
CA ALA A 247 -31.62 17.01 -4.76
C ALA A 247 -32.14 17.91 -3.62
N PHE A 248 -31.28 18.32 -2.68
CA PHE A 248 -31.66 19.25 -1.63
C PHE A 248 -31.94 20.66 -2.16
N ILE A 249 -31.10 21.15 -3.08
CA ILE A 249 -31.28 22.46 -3.73
C ILE A 249 -32.58 22.49 -4.53
N GLU A 250 -32.85 21.45 -5.32
CA GLU A 250 -34.09 21.33 -6.11
C GLU A 250 -35.33 21.27 -5.20
N LYS A 251 -35.31 20.38 -4.19
CA LYS A 251 -36.43 20.19 -3.26
C LYS A 251 -36.86 21.45 -2.52
N TYR A 252 -35.90 22.31 -2.18
CA TYR A 252 -36.15 23.53 -1.41
C TYR A 252 -36.02 24.81 -2.23
N GLU A 253 -35.88 24.69 -3.55
CA GLU A 253 -35.79 25.79 -4.50
C GLU A 253 -34.73 26.84 -4.08
N LEU A 254 -33.58 26.37 -3.60
CA LEU A 254 -32.51 27.25 -3.14
C LEU A 254 -31.91 28.01 -4.33
N THR A 255 -31.76 29.32 -4.19
CA THR A 255 -31.18 30.20 -5.21
C THR A 255 -29.79 30.67 -4.82
N ASN A 256 -29.01 31.10 -5.81
CA ASN A 256 -27.64 31.61 -5.64
C ASN A 256 -26.66 30.62 -4.98
N VAL A 257 -26.81 29.33 -5.29
CA VAL A 257 -25.82 28.29 -4.95
C VAL A 257 -25.00 27.97 -6.19
N GLN A 258 -23.67 27.97 -6.08
CA GLN A 258 -22.75 27.69 -7.18
C GLN A 258 -21.74 26.63 -6.79
N PHE A 259 -21.46 25.71 -7.72
CA PHE A 259 -20.40 24.72 -7.60
C PHE A 259 -19.33 25.00 -8.65
N LEU A 260 -18.17 25.46 -8.20
CA LEU A 260 -16.97 25.58 -9.02
C LEU A 260 -16.22 24.24 -8.94
N ALA A 261 -15.81 23.73 -10.10
CA ALA A 261 -15.06 22.48 -10.22
C ALA A 261 -13.68 22.57 -9.52
N TYR A 262 -12.92 21.48 -9.60
CA TYR A 262 -11.55 21.47 -9.09
C TYR A 262 -10.75 22.66 -9.65
N ASN A 263 -10.11 23.39 -8.73
CA ASN A 263 -9.23 24.50 -9.00
C ASN A 263 -7.95 24.27 -8.19
N ASP A 264 -6.78 24.32 -8.83
CA ASP A 264 -5.48 24.14 -8.21
C ASP A 264 -5.04 25.38 -7.39
N GLN A 265 -5.63 26.54 -7.69
CA GLN A 265 -5.48 27.81 -6.98
C GLN A 265 -6.84 28.33 -6.47
N PRO A 266 -7.54 27.61 -5.57
CA PRO A 266 -8.91 27.94 -5.17
C PRO A 266 -9.04 29.32 -4.51
N TRP A 267 -7.95 29.85 -3.96
CA TRP A 267 -7.92 31.16 -3.31
C TRP A 267 -7.98 32.35 -4.26
N THR A 268 -7.75 32.16 -5.57
CA THR A 268 -7.94 33.23 -6.57
C THR A 268 -9.41 33.62 -6.74
N GLU A 269 -10.32 32.69 -6.41
CA GLU A 269 -11.76 32.90 -6.45
C GLU A 269 -12.30 33.56 -5.17
N VAL A 270 -11.46 33.74 -4.14
CA VAL A 270 -11.84 34.32 -2.84
C VAL A 270 -11.47 35.80 -2.78
N THR A 271 -12.38 36.59 -2.24
CA THR A 271 -12.29 38.05 -2.14
C THR A 271 -12.19 38.48 -0.68
N ASP A 272 -11.84 39.75 -0.47
CA ASP A 272 -11.75 40.33 0.87
C ASP A 272 -13.09 40.52 1.57
N SER A 273 -14.21 40.40 0.85
CA SER A 273 -15.60 40.49 1.32
C SER A 273 -16.27 39.14 1.61
N ASP A 274 -15.56 38.03 1.43
CA ASP A 274 -16.12 36.70 1.67
C ASP A 274 -15.98 36.23 3.12
N ILE A 275 -16.85 35.31 3.51
CA ILE A 275 -16.71 34.49 4.71
C ILE A 275 -16.53 33.03 4.31
N CYS A 276 -15.70 32.30 5.06
CA CYS A 276 -15.51 30.87 4.83
C CYS A 276 -16.30 30.02 5.83
N VAL A 277 -16.91 28.93 5.35
CA VAL A 277 -17.62 27.97 6.21
C VAL A 277 -17.19 26.55 5.90
N TYR A 278 -16.72 25.84 6.91
CA TYR A 278 -16.26 24.45 6.80
C TYR A 278 -16.98 23.54 7.79
N THR A 279 -17.74 22.57 7.26
CA THR A 279 -18.67 21.72 8.03
C THR A 279 -18.17 20.29 8.24
N SER A 280 -16.86 20.05 8.09
CA SER A 280 -16.28 18.70 8.08
C SER A 280 -16.57 17.90 9.37
N LYS A 281 -16.88 16.61 9.22
CA LYS A 281 -17.17 15.69 10.33
C LYS A 281 -15.91 15.33 11.11
N SER A 282 -14.81 15.00 10.42
CA SER A 282 -13.53 14.67 11.04
C SER A 282 -12.34 15.15 10.21
N GLU A 283 -11.34 15.73 10.86
CA GLU A 283 -10.08 16.21 10.29
C GLU A 283 -9.00 16.09 11.37
N ALA A 284 -7.74 15.84 11.01
CA ALA A 284 -6.62 15.96 11.95
C ALA A 284 -6.02 17.37 11.98
N PHE A 285 -5.72 17.92 10.81
CA PHE A 285 -5.23 19.29 10.68
C PHE A 285 -5.74 19.92 9.36
N PRO A 286 -6.86 20.63 9.38
CA PRO A 286 -7.50 21.12 8.16
C PRO A 286 -6.73 22.29 7.54
N LEU A 287 -5.86 22.00 6.57
CA LEU A 287 -5.02 23.00 5.90
C LEU A 287 -5.81 24.16 5.30
N VAL A 288 -6.99 23.88 4.74
CA VAL A 288 -7.84 24.93 4.15
C VAL A 288 -8.29 25.96 5.17
N PHE A 289 -8.55 25.57 6.43
CA PHE A 289 -8.90 26.49 7.50
C PHE A 289 -7.71 27.37 7.90
N ILE A 290 -6.52 26.79 7.92
CA ILE A 290 -5.28 27.52 8.18
C ILE A 290 -5.04 28.55 7.07
N GLU A 291 -5.26 28.16 5.81
CA GLU A 291 -5.16 29.06 4.67
C GLU A 291 -6.12 30.26 4.78
N SER A 292 -7.33 30.06 5.32
CA SER A 292 -8.28 31.16 5.61
C SER A 292 -7.77 32.09 6.71
N ILE A 293 -7.23 31.51 7.80
CA ILE A 293 -6.63 32.27 8.91
C ILE A 293 -5.47 33.12 8.38
N LEU A 294 -4.57 32.52 7.61
CA LEU A 294 -3.40 33.19 7.04
C LEU A 294 -3.79 34.29 6.05
N ARG A 295 -4.97 34.22 5.43
CA ARG A 295 -5.51 35.26 4.54
C ARG A 295 -6.40 36.28 5.24
N GLY A 296 -6.62 36.15 6.54
CA GLY A 296 -7.49 37.04 7.31
C GLY A 296 -8.93 37.01 6.82
N VAL A 297 -9.43 35.83 6.47
CA VAL A 297 -10.83 35.60 6.07
C VAL A 297 -11.63 35.16 7.30
N PRO A 298 -12.72 35.86 7.67
CA PRO A 298 -13.63 35.39 8.72
C PRO A 298 -14.11 33.97 8.42
N THR A 299 -13.95 33.07 9.38
CA THR A 299 -14.18 31.64 9.14
C THR A 299 -14.97 31.00 10.26
N ILE A 300 -16.01 30.24 9.89
CA ILE A 300 -16.84 29.41 10.77
C ILE A 300 -16.51 27.93 10.50
N VAL A 301 -16.22 27.18 11.55
CA VAL A 301 -15.87 25.75 11.45
C VAL A 301 -16.68 24.89 12.41
N SER A 302 -16.88 23.62 12.08
CA SER A 302 -17.48 22.66 13.02
C SER A 302 -16.56 22.41 14.22
N ASN A 303 -17.08 21.93 15.35
CA ASN A 303 -16.29 21.67 16.55
C ASN A 303 -15.62 20.28 16.59
N ASN A 304 -15.13 19.80 15.46
CA ASN A 304 -14.37 18.55 15.40
C ASN A 304 -12.95 18.69 16.02
N ASN A 305 -12.28 17.56 16.24
CA ASN A 305 -10.98 17.51 16.92
C ASN A 305 -9.85 18.25 16.18
N GLY A 306 -9.81 18.19 14.84
CA GLY A 306 -8.82 18.91 14.06
C GLY A 306 -9.02 20.42 14.10
N TYR A 307 -10.26 20.90 13.96
CA TYR A 307 -10.58 22.33 14.08
C TYR A 307 -10.27 22.87 15.48
N LYS A 308 -10.56 22.10 16.54
CA LYS A 308 -10.15 22.44 17.92
C LYS A 308 -8.63 22.60 18.02
N SER A 309 -7.86 21.67 17.47
CA SER A 309 -6.40 21.71 17.48
C SER A 309 -5.85 22.96 16.78
N VAL A 310 -6.42 23.36 15.63
CA VAL A 310 -6.04 24.60 14.93
C VAL A 310 -6.44 25.84 15.72
N LYS A 311 -7.64 25.86 16.31
CA LYS A 311 -8.13 26.97 17.14
C LYS A 311 -7.26 27.17 18.38
N GLU A 312 -6.85 26.10 19.06
CA GLU A 312 -5.94 26.16 20.20
C GLU A 312 -4.55 26.68 19.79
N TYR A 313 -4.07 26.28 18.61
CA TYR A 313 -2.75 26.70 18.13
C TYR A 313 -2.70 28.19 17.73
N PHE A 314 -3.71 28.68 17.01
CA PHE A 314 -3.73 30.07 16.52
C PHE A 314 -4.54 31.05 17.39
N GLY A 315 -5.35 30.55 18.32
CA GLY A 315 -6.22 31.35 19.16
C GLY A 315 -7.40 32.00 18.41
N VAL A 316 -7.79 31.47 17.24
CA VAL A 316 -8.83 32.07 16.37
C VAL A 316 -9.77 31.05 15.74
N GLY A 317 -10.94 31.54 15.30
CA GLY A 317 -11.95 30.76 14.60
C GLY A 317 -13.28 30.69 15.36
N THR A 318 -14.35 30.98 14.64
CA THR A 318 -15.73 30.80 15.13
C THR A 318 -16.10 29.34 14.99
N THR A 319 -16.68 28.75 16.03
CA THR A 319 -16.97 27.31 16.08
C THR A 319 -18.42 27.05 16.42
N TYR A 320 -19.06 26.13 15.70
CA TYR A 320 -20.42 25.66 16.00
C TYR A 320 -20.40 24.15 16.34
N GLN A 321 -21.46 23.68 17.01
CA GLN A 321 -21.61 22.26 17.31
C GLN A 321 -21.97 21.46 16.04
N LEU A 322 -21.13 20.50 15.63
CA LEU A 322 -21.40 19.63 14.49
C LEU A 322 -22.77 18.95 14.62
N GLY A 323 -23.58 19.01 13.55
CA GLY A 323 -24.95 18.51 13.50
C GLY A 323 -26.00 19.54 13.92
N ASN A 324 -25.61 20.66 14.54
CA ASN A 324 -26.53 21.69 14.99
C ASN A 324 -26.70 22.79 13.92
N ILE A 325 -27.70 22.60 13.06
CA ILE A 325 -28.05 23.53 11.97
C ILE A 325 -28.44 24.91 12.50
N ASP A 326 -29.09 24.96 13.65
CA ASP A 326 -29.54 26.22 14.25
C ASP A 326 -28.34 27.06 14.66
N SER A 327 -27.41 26.44 15.41
CA SER A 327 -26.15 27.08 15.80
C SER A 327 -25.33 27.52 14.59
N LEU A 328 -25.23 26.71 13.52
CA LEU A 328 -24.50 27.13 12.32
C LEU A 328 -25.15 28.35 11.66
N ALA A 329 -26.48 28.36 11.52
CA ALA A 329 -27.19 29.49 10.92
C ALA A 329 -27.08 30.77 11.75
N ASP A 330 -27.13 30.67 13.08
CA ASP A 330 -26.98 31.79 14.00
C ASP A 330 -25.56 32.40 13.91
N GLU A 331 -24.52 31.57 13.89
CA GLU A 331 -23.13 32.03 13.71
C GLU A 331 -22.92 32.65 12.31
N MET A 332 -23.52 32.08 11.26
CA MET A 332 -23.50 32.68 9.92
C MET A 332 -24.16 34.06 9.91
N ALA A 333 -25.31 34.22 10.56
CA ALA A 333 -26.00 35.50 10.66
C ALA A 333 -25.15 36.54 11.41
N ASP A 334 -24.59 36.18 12.57
CA ASP A 334 -23.75 37.09 13.37
C ASP A 334 -22.51 37.55 12.58
N VAL A 335 -21.79 36.62 11.94
CA VAL A 335 -20.59 36.98 11.19
C VAL A 335 -20.91 37.87 9.99
N LEU A 336 -22.07 37.69 9.34
CA LEU A 336 -22.52 38.52 8.22
C LEU A 336 -22.97 39.92 8.65
N GLU A 337 -23.68 40.03 9.77
CA GLU A 337 -24.14 41.30 10.34
C GLU A 337 -22.96 42.11 10.89
N ASN A 338 -22.03 41.44 11.58
CA ASN A 338 -20.85 42.04 12.19
C ASN A 338 -19.58 41.85 11.33
N PHE A 339 -19.73 41.83 10.00
CA PHE A 339 -18.65 41.48 9.07
C PHE A 339 -17.39 42.33 9.25
N ASP A 340 -17.51 43.65 9.33
CA ASP A 340 -16.33 44.54 9.40
C ASP A 340 -15.49 44.32 10.66
N ILE A 341 -16.14 44.01 11.78
CA ILE A 341 -15.50 43.68 13.05
C ILE A 341 -14.80 42.32 12.92
N ASN A 342 -15.52 41.30 12.43
CA ASN A 342 -14.96 39.96 12.22
C ASN A 342 -13.79 39.97 11.24
N LYS A 343 -13.88 40.77 10.17
CA LYS A 343 -12.82 40.95 9.18
C LYS A 343 -11.59 41.61 9.78
N SER A 344 -11.78 42.69 10.54
CA SER A 344 -10.67 43.38 11.23
C SER A 344 -9.96 42.43 12.20
N ASN A 345 -10.72 41.65 12.97
CA ASN A 345 -10.16 40.64 13.89
C ASN A 345 -9.41 39.54 13.13
N ALA A 346 -9.95 39.04 12.01
CA ALA A 346 -9.31 38.04 11.19
C ALA A 346 -7.99 38.54 10.57
N VAL A 347 -7.92 39.80 10.14
CA VAL A 347 -6.70 40.41 9.62
C VAL A 347 -5.62 40.54 10.71
N LEU A 348 -5.98 41.00 11.90
CA LEU A 348 -5.04 41.06 13.04
C LEU A 348 -4.54 39.68 13.46
N ALA A 349 -5.41 38.67 13.41
CA ALA A 349 -5.05 37.30 13.68
C ALA A 349 -4.09 36.72 12.63
N SER A 350 -4.33 37.03 11.35
CA SER A 350 -3.48 36.63 10.22
C SER A 350 -2.03 37.08 10.42
N GLU A 351 -1.81 38.31 10.88
CA GLU A 351 -0.45 38.84 11.13
C GLU A 351 0.30 38.00 12.16
N ARG A 352 -0.37 37.62 13.25
CA ARG A 352 0.21 36.75 14.30
C ARG A 352 0.41 35.32 13.79
N ALA A 353 -0.57 34.78 13.08
CA ALA A 353 -0.53 33.44 12.53
C ALA A 353 0.65 33.26 11.56
N LYS A 354 0.93 34.24 10.70
CA LYS A 354 2.08 34.22 9.76
C LYS A 354 3.43 34.15 10.48
N GLN A 355 3.55 34.76 11.66
CA GLN A 355 4.79 34.69 12.45
C GLN A 355 4.95 33.35 13.16
N LEU A 356 3.85 32.65 13.46
CA LEU A 356 3.85 31.36 14.15
C LEU A 356 3.94 30.17 13.18
N TYR A 357 3.42 30.32 11.97
CA TYR A 357 3.28 29.25 10.98
C TYR A 357 4.35 29.36 9.89
N THR A 358 5.57 29.06 10.29
CA THR A 358 6.75 28.99 9.43
C THR A 358 7.31 27.55 9.42
N LEU A 359 7.97 27.14 8.33
CA LEU A 359 8.47 25.78 8.15
C LEU A 359 9.35 25.30 9.32
N ASP A 360 10.27 26.16 9.78
CA ASP A 360 11.16 25.91 10.91
C ASP A 360 10.39 25.65 12.21
N LYS A 361 9.32 26.40 12.47
CA LYS A 361 8.50 26.24 13.68
C LYS A 361 7.57 25.04 13.59
N CYS A 362 6.95 24.83 12.43
CA CYS A 362 6.02 23.73 12.21
C CYS A 362 6.71 22.36 12.33
N TYR A 363 7.96 22.26 11.89
CA TYR A 363 8.75 21.04 11.92
C TYR A 363 9.87 21.03 12.98
N ASN A 364 9.89 21.96 13.93
CA ASN A 364 10.98 22.12 14.90
C ASN A 364 11.40 20.81 15.58
N ASN A 365 10.44 20.05 16.12
CA ASN A 365 10.73 18.77 16.78
C ASN A 365 11.30 17.74 15.81
N LEU A 366 10.76 17.68 14.59
CA LEU A 366 11.24 16.78 13.55
C LEU A 366 12.66 17.15 13.12
N LEU A 367 12.95 18.43 12.90
CA LEU A 367 14.28 18.94 12.57
C LEU A 367 15.29 18.67 13.69
N ALA A 368 14.89 18.87 14.95
CA ALA A 368 15.74 18.57 16.11
C ALA A 368 16.11 17.09 16.17
N ASN A 369 15.16 16.18 15.92
CA ASN A 369 15.40 14.73 15.90
C ASN A 369 16.21 14.29 14.67
N ILE A 370 16.00 14.91 13.50
CA ILE A 370 16.87 14.70 12.32
C ILE A 370 18.29 15.15 12.64
N ALA A 371 18.48 16.31 13.29
CA ALA A 371 19.80 16.81 13.65
C ALA A 371 20.50 15.90 14.67
N SER A 372 19.77 15.44 15.70
CA SER A 372 20.29 14.57 16.77
C SER A 372 20.37 13.08 16.39
N LEU A 373 20.00 12.71 15.16
CA LEU A 373 20.05 11.32 14.70
C LEU A 373 21.45 10.73 14.97
N SER A 374 21.52 9.76 15.88
CA SER A 374 22.72 8.98 16.19
C SER A 374 22.58 7.54 15.68
N THR A 375 23.67 6.78 15.77
CA THR A 375 23.94 5.43 15.22
C THR A 375 22.76 4.48 15.04
N ARG A 376 22.90 3.62 14.01
CA ARG A 376 22.03 2.49 13.63
C ARG A 376 21.37 1.80 14.83
N THR A 377 20.05 1.66 14.76
CA THR A 377 19.22 0.96 15.74
C THR A 377 18.77 -0.38 15.14
N GLU A 378 19.08 -1.49 15.83
CA GLU A 378 18.52 -2.79 15.48
C GLU A 378 17.02 -2.80 15.76
N LYS A 379 16.23 -3.29 14.80
CA LYS A 379 14.77 -3.33 14.88
C LYS A 379 14.26 -4.77 14.89
N SER A 380 13.22 -5.00 15.68
CA SER A 380 12.57 -6.32 15.75
C SER A 380 11.71 -6.57 14.51
N LEU A 381 12.12 -7.53 13.68
CA LEU A 381 11.32 -8.00 12.53
C LEU A 381 10.18 -8.94 12.94
N GLN A 382 9.98 -9.19 14.24
CA GLN A 382 9.06 -10.22 14.75
C GLN A 382 7.59 -9.98 14.34
N ALA A 383 7.20 -8.71 14.17
CA ALA A 383 5.86 -8.29 13.76
C ALA A 383 5.61 -8.41 12.24
N LEU A 384 6.63 -8.72 11.43
CA LEU A 384 6.51 -8.80 9.97
C LEU A 384 6.06 -10.18 9.45
N SER A 385 6.16 -11.24 10.28
CA SER A 385 5.76 -12.60 9.90
C SER A 385 4.27 -12.69 9.57
N THR A 386 3.47 -11.83 10.22
CA THR A 386 2.02 -11.73 9.99
C THR A 386 1.67 -10.93 8.72
N MET A 387 2.63 -10.16 8.18
CA MET A 387 2.43 -9.28 7.01
C MET A 387 3.01 -9.85 5.72
N LEU A 388 4.15 -10.54 5.80
CA LEU A 388 4.92 -11.01 4.65
C LEU A 388 4.86 -12.54 4.46
N GLY A 389 4.18 -13.26 5.36
CA GLY A 389 4.13 -14.72 5.41
C GLY A 389 5.13 -15.31 6.41
N GLU A 390 5.00 -16.61 6.72
CA GLU A 390 5.82 -17.31 7.73
C GLU A 390 7.32 -17.33 7.41
N THR A 391 7.70 -17.09 6.16
CA THR A 391 9.09 -16.94 5.74
C THR A 391 9.46 -15.48 5.62
N LEU A 392 9.87 -14.86 6.73
CA LEU A 392 10.63 -13.62 6.68
C LEU A 392 12.01 -13.93 6.11
N PRO A 393 12.36 -13.43 4.90
CA PRO A 393 13.69 -13.59 4.39
C PRO A 393 14.67 -12.83 5.30
N ASN A 394 15.56 -13.57 5.96
CA ASN A 394 16.75 -13.01 6.60
C ASN A 394 17.51 -12.14 5.58
N HIS A 395 18.18 -11.08 6.02
CA HIS A 395 18.67 -9.97 5.17
C HIS A 395 19.50 -10.38 3.93
N SER A 396 20.18 -11.53 3.96
CA SER A 396 20.94 -12.15 2.86
C SER A 396 20.09 -12.76 1.75
N ILE A 397 18.80 -13.00 1.98
CA ILE A 397 17.93 -13.84 1.15
C ILE A 397 17.38 -13.09 -0.09
N LEU A 398 17.45 -11.75 -0.14
CA LEU A 398 16.98 -10.97 -1.29
C LEU A 398 18.10 -10.29 -2.09
N ASN A 399 19.35 -10.40 -1.63
CA ASN A 399 20.51 -9.84 -2.31
C ASN A 399 21.24 -10.95 -3.05
N ILE A 400 20.94 -11.12 -4.35
CA ILE A 400 21.57 -12.13 -5.23
C ILE A 400 23.10 -12.06 -5.12
N LYS A 401 23.67 -10.85 -4.94
CA LYS A 401 25.12 -10.63 -4.85
C LYS A 401 25.78 -11.30 -3.63
N ASN A 402 25.03 -11.67 -2.60
CA ASN A 402 25.54 -12.34 -1.40
C ASN A 402 25.24 -13.85 -1.36
N GLN A 403 24.60 -14.39 -2.40
CA GLN A 403 24.26 -15.81 -2.48
C GLN A 403 25.32 -16.61 -3.23
N HIS A 404 25.39 -17.91 -2.95
CA HIS A 404 26.36 -18.81 -3.54
C HIS A 404 25.68 -20.07 -4.04
N ILE A 405 26.14 -20.56 -5.19
CA ILE A 405 25.87 -21.93 -5.62
C ILE A 405 26.85 -22.84 -4.90
N THR A 406 26.33 -23.84 -4.20
CA THR A 406 27.15 -24.82 -3.49
C THR A 406 27.01 -26.20 -4.12
N ILE A 407 28.13 -26.77 -4.56
CA ILE A 407 28.18 -28.09 -5.19
C ILE A 407 28.78 -29.06 -4.19
N PHE A 408 27.96 -29.97 -3.68
CA PHE A 408 28.35 -31.07 -2.80
C PHE A 408 28.60 -32.34 -3.61
N TYR A 409 29.64 -33.08 -3.25
CA TYR A 409 29.94 -34.38 -3.82
C TYR A 409 30.17 -35.43 -2.72
N ALA A 410 29.72 -36.65 -2.96
CA ALA A 410 29.82 -37.75 -2.00
C ALA A 410 30.04 -39.10 -2.71
N ARG A 411 30.64 -40.05 -1.99
CA ARG A 411 30.71 -41.46 -2.40
C ARG A 411 29.32 -42.10 -2.27
N ALA A 412 29.12 -43.29 -2.87
CA ALA A 412 27.82 -43.96 -2.88
C ALA A 412 27.26 -44.22 -1.47
N ASP A 413 28.15 -44.44 -0.50
CA ASP A 413 27.83 -44.88 0.87
C ASP A 413 27.94 -43.75 1.90
N GLU A 414 28.19 -42.51 1.45
CA GLU A 414 28.50 -41.36 2.29
C GLU A 414 27.38 -40.30 2.22
N GLU A 415 27.15 -39.58 3.32
CA GLU A 415 26.27 -38.41 3.33
C GLU A 415 27.02 -37.17 2.84
N PHE A 416 26.29 -36.18 2.29
CA PHE A 416 26.89 -34.91 1.88
C PHE A 416 27.44 -34.17 3.10
N SER A 417 28.65 -33.60 2.98
CA SER A 417 29.32 -32.87 4.05
C SER A 417 29.83 -31.53 3.56
N GLU A 418 29.91 -30.52 4.44
CA GLU A 418 30.44 -29.20 4.09
C GLU A 418 31.90 -29.23 3.65
N THR A 419 32.69 -30.19 4.15
CA THR A 419 34.10 -30.36 3.77
C THR A 419 34.26 -30.82 2.33
N ASN A 420 33.23 -31.44 1.74
CA ASN A 420 33.22 -31.94 0.37
C ASN A 420 32.29 -31.05 -0.49
N SER A 421 32.57 -29.74 -0.51
CA SER A 421 31.78 -28.77 -1.26
C SER A 421 32.63 -27.75 -2.01
N LEU A 422 32.10 -27.26 -3.13
CA LEU A 422 32.64 -26.15 -3.91
C LEU A 422 31.61 -25.01 -3.88
N LYS A 423 32.07 -23.76 -3.69
CA LYS A 423 31.20 -22.58 -3.61
C LYS A 423 31.52 -21.59 -4.71
N PHE A 424 30.50 -21.13 -5.42
CA PHE A 424 30.58 -20.15 -6.50
C PHE A 424 29.63 -18.99 -6.21
N PRO A 425 30.00 -17.72 -6.49
CA PRO A 425 29.07 -16.60 -6.34
C PRO A 425 27.90 -16.75 -7.32
N LEU A 426 26.67 -16.54 -6.85
CA LEU A 426 25.48 -16.61 -7.70
C LEU A 426 25.42 -15.41 -8.66
N GLN A 427 25.18 -15.68 -9.94
CA GLN A 427 24.95 -14.66 -10.98
C GLN A 427 23.54 -14.83 -11.57
N TYR A 428 23.07 -13.85 -12.35
CA TYR A 428 21.79 -13.98 -13.05
C TYR A 428 21.80 -15.09 -14.10
N ALA A 429 22.94 -15.32 -14.75
CA ALA A 429 23.18 -16.44 -15.65
C ALA A 429 24.66 -16.76 -15.60
N ASP A 430 25.01 -18.05 -15.53
CA ASP A 430 26.40 -18.47 -15.52
C ASP A 430 26.57 -19.89 -16.05
N GLU A 431 27.81 -20.19 -16.41
CA GLU A 431 28.28 -21.52 -16.77
C GLU A 431 29.50 -21.88 -15.91
N LEU A 432 29.27 -22.68 -14.89
CA LEU A 432 30.24 -23.06 -13.88
C LEU A 432 30.99 -24.33 -14.30
N TYR A 433 32.30 -24.19 -14.50
CA TYR A 433 33.20 -25.32 -14.64
C TYR A 433 33.71 -25.77 -13.25
N PHE A 434 33.66 -27.08 -12.99
CA PHE A 434 34.20 -27.64 -11.77
C PHE A 434 34.68 -29.08 -11.94
N GLN A 435 35.62 -29.49 -11.09
CA GLN A 435 36.20 -30.82 -11.06
C GLN A 435 35.93 -31.47 -9.70
N ILE A 436 35.58 -32.76 -9.71
CA ILE A 436 35.33 -33.55 -8.50
C ILE A 436 36.23 -34.80 -8.46
N PRO A 437 36.46 -35.41 -7.29
CA PRO A 437 37.23 -36.64 -7.19
C PRO A 437 36.57 -37.80 -7.97
N HIS A 438 37.36 -38.64 -8.63
CA HIS A 438 36.88 -39.82 -9.39
C HIS A 438 36.08 -40.84 -8.56
N GLU A 439 36.19 -40.78 -7.23
CA GLU A 439 35.48 -41.69 -6.31
C GLU A 439 34.07 -41.20 -5.98
N ALA A 440 33.70 -39.99 -6.44
CA ALA A 440 32.37 -39.43 -6.23
C ALA A 440 31.33 -40.17 -7.07
N ALA A 441 30.23 -40.52 -6.42
CA ALA A 441 29.13 -41.28 -7.02
C ALA A 441 27.82 -40.46 -7.05
N ARG A 442 27.74 -39.42 -6.21
CA ARG A 442 26.56 -38.56 -6.05
C ARG A 442 26.97 -37.11 -6.04
N LEU A 443 26.14 -36.28 -6.68
CA LEU A 443 26.28 -34.84 -6.70
C LEU A 443 25.00 -34.19 -6.18
N ARG A 444 25.12 -33.13 -5.39
CA ARG A 444 24.04 -32.23 -5.00
C ARG A 444 24.46 -30.81 -5.32
N ILE A 445 23.66 -30.10 -6.10
CA ILE A 445 23.86 -28.68 -6.40
C ILE A 445 22.76 -27.89 -5.71
N ASP A 446 23.19 -26.98 -4.84
CA ASP A 446 22.32 -26.03 -4.16
C ASP A 446 22.45 -24.69 -4.88
N LEU A 447 21.35 -24.22 -5.46
CA LEU A 447 21.39 -23.02 -6.31
C LEU A 447 21.41 -21.73 -5.50
N SER A 448 20.70 -21.71 -4.37
CA SER A 448 20.53 -20.52 -3.53
C SER A 448 20.09 -20.94 -2.13
N GLU A 449 20.07 -20.01 -1.17
CA GLU A 449 19.40 -20.23 0.12
C GLU A 449 17.88 -20.02 0.01
N VAL A 450 17.41 -19.57 -1.15
CA VAL A 450 16.13 -18.87 -1.30
C VAL A 450 15.30 -19.43 -2.45
N PRO A 451 13.96 -19.37 -2.38
CA PRO A 451 13.10 -19.76 -3.47
C PRO A 451 13.41 -18.92 -4.71
N ASN A 452 13.54 -19.56 -5.87
CA ASN A 452 13.82 -18.85 -7.11
C ASN A 452 13.31 -19.62 -8.34
N TYR A 453 13.32 -18.94 -9.48
CA TYR A 453 12.90 -19.51 -10.75
C TYR A 453 14.05 -19.56 -11.75
N TYR A 454 14.38 -20.77 -12.19
CA TYR A 454 15.50 -21.01 -13.11
C TYR A 454 15.02 -21.64 -14.42
N LYS A 455 15.64 -21.25 -15.52
CA LYS A 455 15.51 -21.88 -16.83
C LYS A 455 16.89 -22.30 -17.35
N ASN A 456 16.92 -23.13 -18.38
CA ASN A 456 18.16 -23.63 -18.99
C ASN A 456 19.12 -24.31 -17.98
N VAL A 457 18.57 -24.92 -16.94
CA VAL A 457 19.37 -25.61 -15.92
C VAL A 457 19.86 -26.93 -16.49
N SER A 458 21.17 -27.06 -16.72
CA SER A 458 21.75 -28.30 -17.25
C SER A 458 23.11 -28.60 -16.62
N LEU A 459 23.37 -29.89 -16.41
CA LEU A 459 24.67 -30.41 -15.99
C LEU A 459 25.20 -31.32 -17.10
N LYS A 460 26.40 -31.01 -17.61
CA LYS A 460 27.04 -31.76 -18.70
C LYS A 460 28.43 -32.23 -18.28
N THR A 461 28.84 -33.38 -18.81
CA THR A 461 30.24 -33.81 -18.75
C THR A 461 31.09 -32.90 -19.64
N TYR A 462 32.28 -32.52 -19.18
CA TYR A 462 33.10 -31.55 -19.90
C TYR A 462 33.63 -32.12 -21.23
N HIS A 463 34.08 -33.38 -21.25
CA HIS A 463 34.69 -33.96 -22.44
C HIS A 463 33.66 -34.49 -23.44
N ASN A 464 32.66 -35.23 -22.96
CA ASN A 464 31.67 -35.89 -23.82
C ASN A 464 30.42 -35.04 -24.06
N GLN A 465 30.31 -33.87 -23.42
CA GLN A 465 29.16 -32.97 -23.53
C GLN A 465 27.81 -33.69 -23.31
N THR A 466 27.84 -34.75 -22.50
CA THR A 466 26.68 -35.59 -22.24
C THR A 466 25.90 -35.00 -21.09
N GLU A 467 24.64 -34.69 -21.32
CA GLU A 467 23.76 -34.10 -20.32
C GLU A 467 23.28 -35.14 -19.31
N LEU A 468 23.41 -34.82 -18.03
CA LEU A 468 23.00 -35.65 -16.92
C LEU A 468 21.57 -35.32 -16.50
N LYS A 469 20.78 -36.35 -16.27
CA LYS A 469 19.40 -36.20 -15.77
C LYS A 469 19.40 -35.94 -14.28
N VAL A 470 18.58 -34.98 -13.87
CA VAL A 470 18.27 -34.73 -12.45
C VAL A 470 17.60 -35.98 -11.88
N ALA A 471 18.20 -36.56 -10.85
CA ALA A 471 17.64 -37.70 -10.14
C ALA A 471 16.56 -37.28 -9.14
N PHE A 472 16.75 -36.12 -8.50
CA PHE A 472 15.79 -35.55 -7.56
C PHE A 472 15.93 -34.03 -7.51
N THR A 473 14.80 -33.34 -7.32
CA THR A 473 14.74 -31.90 -7.07
C THR A 473 13.62 -31.63 -6.07
N ASN A 474 13.80 -30.61 -5.21
CA ASN A 474 12.74 -30.11 -4.34
C ASN A 474 11.90 -28.98 -4.99
N GLY A 475 12.18 -28.66 -6.26
CA GLY A 475 11.42 -27.72 -7.08
C GLY A 475 10.39 -28.40 -7.99
N LEU A 476 9.45 -27.59 -8.50
CA LEU A 476 8.48 -28.00 -9.52
C LEU A 476 9.13 -27.89 -10.91
N LEU A 477 9.12 -28.99 -11.65
CA LEU A 477 9.61 -29.04 -13.03
C LEU A 477 8.47 -28.65 -14.00
N LEU A 478 8.61 -27.52 -14.67
CA LEU A 478 7.65 -26.97 -15.63
C LEU A 478 8.28 -27.02 -17.03
N SER A 479 8.00 -28.09 -17.79
CA SER A 479 8.60 -28.35 -19.12
C SER A 479 10.14 -28.36 -19.12
N ASN A 480 10.78 -27.19 -19.24
CA ASN A 480 12.24 -26.96 -19.24
C ASN A 480 12.69 -25.94 -18.16
N GLU A 481 11.84 -25.65 -17.18
CA GLU A 481 12.04 -24.64 -16.16
C GLU A 481 11.84 -25.26 -14.76
N LEU A 482 12.51 -24.69 -13.75
CA LEU A 482 12.55 -25.19 -12.38
C LEU A 482 12.15 -24.09 -11.41
N LEU A 483 10.95 -24.24 -10.84
CA LEU A 483 10.39 -23.33 -9.85
C LEU A 483 10.58 -23.88 -8.44
N PHE A 484 11.35 -23.17 -7.62
CA PHE A 484 11.52 -23.52 -6.22
C PHE A 484 10.68 -22.57 -5.36
N GLY A 485 9.64 -23.10 -4.72
CA GLY A 485 8.77 -22.35 -3.82
C GLY A 485 9.18 -22.43 -2.34
N LYS A 486 10.30 -23.09 -2.03
CA LYS A 486 10.85 -23.25 -0.68
C LYS A 486 12.33 -22.85 -0.66
N ASN A 487 12.82 -22.48 0.51
CA ASN A 487 14.24 -22.20 0.74
C ASN A 487 15.09 -23.43 0.41
N ASP A 488 16.36 -23.19 0.12
CA ASP A 488 17.36 -24.20 -0.25
C ASP A 488 16.99 -25.01 -1.51
N PRO A 489 16.96 -24.41 -2.72
CA PRO A 489 16.77 -25.14 -3.98
C PRO A 489 17.87 -26.18 -4.23
N GLN A 490 17.48 -27.46 -4.32
CA GLN A 490 18.40 -28.59 -4.42
C GLN A 490 18.19 -29.39 -5.71
N LEU A 491 19.29 -29.73 -6.37
CA LEU A 491 19.34 -30.64 -7.52
C LEU A 491 20.29 -31.80 -7.24
N HIS A 492 19.79 -33.02 -7.31
CA HIS A 492 20.57 -34.23 -7.05
C HIS A 492 20.83 -34.99 -8.35
N TYR A 493 22.05 -35.49 -8.51
CA TYR A 493 22.47 -36.31 -9.65
C TYR A 493 23.17 -37.58 -9.18
N HIS A 494 22.94 -38.67 -9.92
CA HIS A 494 23.70 -39.91 -9.79
C HIS A 494 24.74 -39.96 -10.89
N ILE A 495 26.02 -40.13 -10.52
CA ILE A 495 27.16 -40.12 -11.45
C ILE A 495 27.97 -41.41 -11.41
N ASN A 496 27.43 -42.49 -10.82
CA ASN A 496 28.09 -43.80 -10.70
C ASN A 496 28.61 -44.37 -12.04
N ASP A 497 27.92 -44.08 -13.14
CA ASP A 497 28.20 -44.63 -14.47
C ASP A 497 28.91 -43.61 -15.39
N VAL A 498 29.42 -42.51 -14.83
CA VAL A 498 30.05 -41.41 -15.57
C VAL A 498 31.55 -41.46 -15.35
N GLU A 499 32.32 -41.72 -16.41
CA GLU A 499 33.80 -41.79 -16.34
C GLU A 499 34.48 -40.42 -16.23
N ASP A 500 33.74 -39.34 -16.54
CA ASP A 500 34.25 -37.97 -16.52
C ASP A 500 34.28 -37.40 -15.09
N SER A 501 35.37 -36.70 -14.75
CA SER A 501 35.54 -36.02 -13.44
C SER A 501 35.33 -34.51 -13.52
N GLU A 502 35.16 -34.01 -14.74
CA GLU A 502 34.99 -32.58 -15.04
C GLU A 502 33.58 -32.32 -15.55
N PHE A 503 32.95 -31.29 -15.00
CA PHE A 503 31.55 -30.97 -15.26
C PHE A 503 31.36 -29.50 -15.56
N LEU A 504 30.30 -29.24 -16.33
CA LEU A 504 29.84 -27.92 -16.70
C LEU A 504 28.38 -27.77 -16.25
N PHE A 505 28.13 -26.84 -15.34
CA PHE A 505 26.79 -26.55 -14.84
C PHE A 505 26.33 -25.18 -15.34
N SER A 506 25.23 -25.15 -16.07
CA SER A 506 24.65 -23.92 -16.62
C SER A 506 23.27 -23.66 -16.03
N TYR A 507 22.95 -22.39 -15.82
CA TYR A 507 21.65 -21.95 -15.33
C TYR A 507 21.40 -20.49 -15.75
N GLU A 508 20.13 -20.12 -15.86
CA GLU A 508 19.68 -18.75 -16.06
C GLU A 508 18.49 -18.47 -15.14
N MET A 509 18.61 -17.44 -14.31
CA MET A 509 17.53 -16.98 -13.44
C MET A 509 16.49 -16.24 -14.28
N LYS A 510 15.22 -16.56 -14.10
CA LYS A 510 14.14 -15.75 -14.66
C LYS A 510 13.98 -14.48 -13.85
N ASP A 511 13.72 -13.38 -14.55
CA ASP A 511 13.53 -12.09 -13.91
C ASP A 511 12.19 -12.07 -13.17
N ILE A 512 12.25 -11.97 -11.84
CA ILE A 512 11.09 -11.86 -10.95
C ILE A 512 10.74 -10.38 -10.70
N SER A 513 11.56 -9.43 -11.18
CA SER A 513 11.38 -8.00 -10.90
C SER A 513 10.18 -7.39 -11.62
N ASP A 514 9.70 -8.00 -12.71
CA ASP A 514 8.45 -7.60 -13.36
C ASP A 514 7.38 -8.71 -13.26
N PRO A 515 6.63 -8.75 -12.16
CA PRO A 515 5.60 -9.78 -11.90
C PRO A 515 4.44 -9.80 -12.90
N MET A 516 4.27 -8.79 -13.76
CA MET A 516 3.17 -8.71 -14.73
C MET A 516 3.62 -8.91 -16.18
N LYS A 517 4.92 -9.14 -16.42
CA LYS A 517 5.44 -9.41 -17.75
C LYS A 517 5.00 -10.80 -18.22
N GLU A 518 4.63 -10.92 -19.50
CA GLU A 518 4.34 -12.21 -20.14
C GLU A 518 5.55 -13.16 -20.01
N GLY A 519 5.34 -14.35 -19.45
CA GLY A 519 6.40 -15.30 -19.09
C GLY A 519 7.07 -15.04 -17.72
N SER A 520 6.46 -14.21 -16.86
CA SER A 520 6.84 -14.07 -15.46
C SER A 520 6.24 -15.21 -14.61
N VAL A 521 6.81 -15.41 -13.41
CA VAL A 521 6.33 -16.41 -12.44
C VAL A 521 4.83 -16.27 -12.17
N LEU A 522 4.34 -15.03 -12.06
CA LEU A 522 2.94 -14.77 -11.72
C LEU A 522 1.99 -15.04 -12.89
N THR A 523 2.35 -14.66 -14.11
CA THR A 523 1.55 -14.99 -15.31
C THR A 523 1.48 -16.50 -15.51
N GLU A 524 2.57 -17.23 -15.31
CA GLU A 524 2.62 -18.69 -15.48
C GLU A 524 1.86 -19.43 -14.37
N LEU A 525 1.93 -18.94 -13.12
CA LEU A 525 1.13 -19.47 -12.01
C LEU A 525 -0.36 -19.17 -12.20
N SER A 526 -0.72 -18.01 -12.75
CA SER A 526 -2.10 -17.67 -13.09
C SER A 526 -2.65 -18.60 -14.17
N GLU A 527 -1.90 -18.81 -15.25
CA GLU A 527 -2.24 -19.76 -16.31
C GLU A 527 -2.38 -21.19 -15.78
N ALA A 528 -1.44 -21.64 -14.94
CA ALA A 528 -1.51 -22.95 -14.29
C ALA A 528 -2.73 -23.07 -13.36
N ASN A 529 -3.09 -22.01 -12.63
CA ASN A 529 -4.29 -21.98 -11.78
C ASN A 529 -5.57 -22.01 -12.60
N GLU A 530 -5.67 -21.29 -13.72
CA GLU A 530 -6.82 -21.38 -14.64
C GLU A 530 -6.97 -22.81 -15.19
N VAL A 531 -5.86 -23.46 -15.55
CA VAL A 531 -5.87 -24.85 -16.00
C VAL A 531 -6.30 -25.80 -14.88
N ASN A 532 -5.79 -25.62 -13.66
CA ASN A 532 -6.18 -26.41 -12.49
C ASN A 532 -7.67 -26.24 -12.16
N GLN A 533 -8.20 -25.03 -12.27
CA GLN A 533 -9.61 -24.75 -12.03
C GLN A 533 -10.50 -25.43 -13.06
N LYS A 534 -10.14 -25.37 -14.35
CA LYS A 534 -10.81 -26.14 -15.42
C LYS A 534 -10.72 -27.65 -15.20
N LEU A 535 -9.59 -28.17 -14.72
CA LEU A 535 -9.46 -29.58 -14.35
C LEU A 535 -10.38 -29.95 -13.19
N LEU A 536 -10.48 -29.10 -12.17
CA LEU A 536 -11.35 -29.33 -11.02
C LEU A 536 -12.83 -29.36 -11.43
N GLU A 537 -13.25 -28.42 -12.29
CA GLU A 537 -14.59 -28.41 -12.88
C GLU A 537 -14.88 -29.70 -13.66
N ASN A 538 -13.93 -30.17 -14.49
CA ASN A 538 -14.07 -31.44 -15.22
C ASN A 538 -14.15 -32.66 -14.29
N ILE A 539 -13.38 -32.68 -13.20
CA ILE A 539 -13.46 -33.77 -12.20
C ILE A 539 -14.84 -33.77 -11.54
N THR A 540 -15.35 -32.58 -11.19
CA THR A 540 -16.67 -32.44 -10.55
C THR A 540 -17.79 -32.90 -11.48
N ASP A 541 -17.74 -32.54 -12.78
CA ASP A 541 -18.69 -33.02 -13.80
C ASP A 541 -18.62 -34.55 -13.99
N LEU A 542 -17.41 -35.13 -13.96
CA LEU A 542 -17.22 -36.57 -14.02
C LEU A 542 -17.79 -37.29 -12.78
N GLU A 543 -17.63 -36.72 -11.58
CA GLU A 543 -18.19 -37.25 -10.34
C GLU A 543 -19.72 -37.25 -10.36
N GLU A 544 -20.35 -36.15 -10.80
CA GLU A 544 -21.81 -36.09 -10.98
C GLU A 544 -22.29 -37.15 -11.98
N ARG A 545 -21.54 -37.35 -13.08
CA ARG A 545 -21.90 -38.34 -14.10
C ARG A 545 -21.75 -39.77 -13.61
N ILE A 546 -20.74 -40.07 -12.79
CA ILE A 546 -20.59 -41.36 -12.12
C ILE A 546 -21.79 -41.59 -11.18
N HIS A 547 -22.14 -40.60 -10.36
CA HIS A 547 -23.29 -40.70 -9.46
C HIS A 547 -24.60 -40.97 -10.20
N GLN A 548 -24.82 -40.28 -11.33
CA GLN A 548 -26.00 -40.51 -12.17
C GLN A 548 -26.02 -41.93 -12.75
N LEU A 549 -24.86 -42.46 -13.18
CA LEU A 549 -24.75 -43.83 -13.68
C LEU A 549 -25.01 -44.86 -12.58
N GLU A 550 -24.56 -44.62 -11.35
CA GLU A 550 -24.83 -45.49 -10.21
C GLU A 550 -26.34 -45.52 -9.88
N CYS A 551 -27.01 -44.37 -9.87
CA CYS A 551 -28.46 -44.29 -9.69
C CYS A 551 -29.21 -45.06 -10.79
N ASN A 552 -28.85 -44.84 -12.05
CA ASN A 552 -29.45 -45.55 -13.19
C ASN A 552 -29.19 -47.07 -13.10
N TYR A 553 -28.00 -47.48 -12.64
CA TYR A 553 -27.69 -48.89 -12.44
C TYR A 553 -28.54 -49.50 -11.32
N GLN A 554 -28.74 -48.80 -10.21
CA GLN A 554 -29.62 -49.26 -9.14
C GLN A 554 -31.08 -49.39 -9.57
N GLU A 555 -31.59 -48.44 -10.35
CA GLU A 555 -32.93 -48.52 -10.95
C GLU A 555 -33.06 -49.72 -11.88
N LEU A 556 -32.08 -49.92 -12.77
CA LEU A 556 -32.07 -51.08 -13.68
C LEU A 556 -32.03 -52.41 -12.90
N VAL A 557 -31.24 -52.49 -11.82
CA VAL A 557 -31.21 -53.66 -10.94
C VAL A 557 -32.55 -53.86 -10.24
N HIS A 558 -33.21 -52.78 -9.80
CA HIS A 558 -34.53 -52.85 -9.19
C HIS A 558 -35.59 -53.34 -10.19
N GLU A 559 -35.61 -52.78 -11.41
CA GLU A 559 -36.51 -53.22 -12.48
C GLU A 559 -36.25 -54.67 -12.89
N TYR A 560 -34.98 -55.05 -13.05
CA TYR A 560 -34.60 -56.43 -13.35
C TYR A 560 -35.10 -57.39 -12.26
N ASN A 561 -34.88 -57.06 -10.99
CA ASN A 561 -35.35 -57.83 -9.84
C ASN A 561 -36.88 -57.89 -9.76
N ALA A 562 -37.58 -56.80 -10.10
CA ALA A 562 -39.03 -56.76 -10.17
C ALA A 562 -39.58 -57.67 -11.28
N VAL A 563 -38.94 -57.68 -12.46
CA VAL A 563 -39.32 -58.55 -13.58
C VAL A 563 -39.11 -60.02 -13.22
N ILE A 564 -37.92 -60.41 -12.76
CA ILE A 564 -37.62 -61.80 -12.41
C ILE A 564 -38.42 -62.29 -11.20
N GLY A 565 -38.74 -61.39 -10.26
CA GLY A 565 -39.54 -61.65 -9.06
C GLY A 565 -41.05 -61.69 -9.34
N SER A 566 -41.51 -61.22 -10.50
CA SER A 566 -42.93 -61.19 -10.83
C SER A 566 -43.50 -62.60 -11.04
N ARG A 567 -44.76 -62.81 -10.63
CA ARG A 567 -45.49 -64.05 -10.90
C ARG A 567 -45.55 -64.39 -12.40
N ARG A 568 -45.57 -63.36 -13.26
CA ARG A 568 -45.55 -63.48 -14.72
C ARG A 568 -44.25 -64.05 -15.27
N TRP A 569 -43.11 -63.91 -14.58
CA TRP A 569 -41.83 -64.51 -14.97
C TRP A 569 -41.60 -65.85 -14.25
N ILE A 570 -41.80 -65.89 -12.93
CA ILE A 570 -41.57 -67.09 -12.10
C ILE A 570 -42.39 -68.30 -12.56
N ILE A 571 -43.67 -68.10 -12.89
CA ILE A 571 -44.57 -69.21 -13.24
C ILE A 571 -44.17 -69.85 -14.58
N PRO A 572 -44.01 -69.11 -15.69
CA PRO A 572 -43.50 -69.67 -16.94
C PRO A 572 -42.10 -70.28 -16.80
N THR A 573 -41.16 -69.64 -16.10
CA THR A 573 -39.80 -70.19 -15.92
C THR A 573 -39.81 -71.50 -15.11
N LYS A 574 -40.64 -71.61 -14.06
CA LYS A 574 -40.83 -72.88 -13.32
C LYS A 574 -41.48 -73.95 -14.19
N ILE A 575 -42.46 -73.59 -15.03
CA ILE A 575 -43.09 -74.52 -15.98
C ILE A 575 -42.08 -75.01 -17.01
N ILE A 576 -41.32 -74.11 -17.64
CA ILE A 576 -40.26 -74.45 -18.60
C ILE A 576 -39.19 -75.32 -17.95
N ASN A 577 -38.73 -74.98 -16.73
CA ASN A 577 -37.76 -75.80 -16.00
C ASN A 577 -38.32 -77.16 -15.58
N PHE A 578 -39.62 -77.25 -15.26
CA PHE A 578 -40.30 -78.51 -14.96
C PHE A 578 -40.37 -79.41 -16.21
N PHE A 579 -40.64 -78.84 -17.38
CA PHE A 579 -40.63 -79.58 -18.65
C PHE A 579 -39.21 -79.93 -19.13
N ARG A 580 -38.21 -79.06 -18.90
CA ARG A 580 -36.79 -79.35 -19.20
C ARG A 580 -36.19 -80.44 -18.31
N ARG A 581 -36.67 -80.60 -17.07
CA ARG A 581 -36.20 -81.66 -16.14
C ARG A 581 -36.92 -83.01 -16.34
N ARG A 582 -37.83 -83.11 -17.31
CA ARG A 582 -38.54 -84.36 -17.68
C ARG A 582 -38.09 -84.92 -19.04
N GLN A 583 -36.85 -84.63 -19.45
CA GLN A 583 -36.12 -85.43 -20.44
C GLN A 583 -34.97 -86.17 -19.75
#